data_AF-A0A9E3JQU2-F1
#
_entry.id   AF-A0A9E3JQU2-F1
#
_cell.length_a   1.000
_cell.length_b   1.000
_cell.length_c   1.000
_cell.angle_alpha   90.00
_cell.angle_beta   90.00
_cell.angle_gamma   90.00
#
_symmetry.space_group_name_H-M   'P 1'
#
loop_
_entity.id
_entity.type
_entity.pdbx_description
1 polymer ?
#
loop_
_entity_poly.entity_id
_entity_poly.type
_entity_poly.pdbx_seq_one_letter_code
_entity_poly.pdbx_strand_id
1 'polypeptide(L)'
;MPTDDPPLQIDPLSGYDRLVRRVAFTALEGDGVAALKVGAIVRLAGDSRGHVPGGLPADTTAVVVGFLVPDFAPGGCTDHIVLVSDGAAVCEVKPANIGAVLKQAPRALG
;
A
#
# COMPACT_ATOMS: atom_id res chain seq x y z
N MET A 1 -27.11 -6.02 12.43
CA MET A 1 -27.57 -6.58 11.14
C MET A 1 -26.37 -6.51 10.20
N PRO A 2 -25.83 -7.63 9.70
CA PRO A 2 -24.82 -7.57 8.65
C PRO A 2 -25.52 -7.22 7.33
N THR A 3 -24.99 -6.25 6.59
CA THR A 3 -25.48 -5.85 5.27
C THR A 3 -24.99 -6.85 4.23
N ASP A 4 -25.94 -7.56 3.62
CA ASP A 4 -25.74 -8.41 2.45
C ASP A 4 -25.48 -7.57 1.20
N ASP A 5 -24.24 -7.10 1.02
CA ASP A 5 -23.84 -6.63 -0.30
C ASP A 5 -23.73 -7.86 -1.24
N PRO A 6 -24.41 -7.87 -2.39
CA PRO A 6 -24.32 -8.98 -3.31
C PRO A 6 -22.88 -9.11 -3.83
N PRO A 7 -22.35 -10.35 -3.97
CA PRO A 7 -21.02 -10.54 -4.52
C PRO A 7 -20.95 -9.98 -5.94
N LEU A 8 -19.92 -9.17 -6.20
CA LEU A 8 -19.59 -8.65 -7.53
C LEU A 8 -19.47 -9.84 -8.49
N GLN A 9 -20.36 -9.89 -9.48
CA GLN A 9 -20.37 -10.92 -10.50
C GLN A 9 -19.26 -10.61 -11.52
N ILE A 10 -18.13 -11.31 -11.41
CA ILE A 10 -17.00 -11.19 -12.32
C ILE A 10 -17.19 -12.23 -13.43
N ASP A 11 -17.31 -11.76 -14.67
CA ASP A 11 -17.28 -12.63 -15.85
C ASP A 11 -15.98 -13.45 -15.86
N PRO A 12 -16.04 -14.76 -16.17
CA PRO A 12 -14.87 -15.62 -16.16
C PRO A 12 -13.96 -15.22 -17.32
N LEU A 13 -12.97 -14.39 -17.04
CA LEU A 13 -11.83 -14.26 -17.92
C LEU A 13 -11.22 -15.67 -18.06
N SER A 14 -11.10 -16.17 -19.28
CA SER A 14 -10.58 -17.50 -19.57
C SER A 14 -9.07 -17.55 -19.29
N GLY A 15 -8.61 -18.47 -18.42
CA GLY A 15 -7.18 -18.76 -18.20
C GLY A 15 -6.57 -18.39 -16.83
N TYR A 16 -7.37 -18.23 -15.77
CA TYR A 16 -6.90 -17.74 -14.45
C TYR A 16 -6.64 -18.93 -13.54
N ASP A 17 -5.38 -19.18 -13.16
CA ASP A 17 -4.98 -20.41 -12.47
C ASP A 17 -4.52 -20.25 -11.01
N ARG A 18 -4.40 -19.03 -10.44
CA ARG A 18 -4.65 -18.79 -8.99
C ARG A 18 -4.47 -17.33 -8.51
N LEU A 19 -5.45 -16.86 -7.72
CA LEU A 19 -5.21 -16.02 -6.54
C LEU A 19 -6.19 -16.44 -5.43
N VAL A 20 -5.70 -17.04 -4.34
CA VAL A 20 -6.58 -17.77 -3.38
C VAL A 20 -7.05 -16.93 -2.19
N ARG A 21 -6.42 -15.79 -1.90
CA ARG A 21 -6.95 -14.85 -0.90
C ARG A 21 -6.26 -13.50 -1.00
N ARG A 22 -7.01 -12.42 -1.25
CA ARG A 22 -6.56 -11.05 -0.98
C ARG A 22 -6.85 -10.77 0.50
N VAL A 23 -5.84 -10.83 1.35
CA VAL A 23 -5.98 -10.28 2.71
C VAL A 23 -5.71 -8.79 2.59
N ALA A 24 -6.71 -7.95 2.88
CA ALA A 24 -6.48 -6.52 2.95
C ALA A 24 -5.69 -6.22 4.22
N PHE A 25 -4.49 -5.67 4.08
CA PHE A 25 -3.68 -5.21 5.21
C PHE A 25 -4.06 -3.77 5.51
N THR A 26 -4.25 -3.46 6.79
CA THR A 26 -4.55 -2.10 7.24
C THR A 26 -3.32 -1.40 7.80
N ALA A 27 -2.24 -2.14 8.07
CA ALA A 27 -0.97 -1.60 8.54
C ALA A 27 0.23 -2.47 8.15
N LEU A 28 1.40 -1.84 8.09
CA LEU A 28 2.73 -2.45 8.01
C LEU A 28 3.53 -2.05 9.26
N GLU A 29 4.11 -3.04 9.94
CA GLU A 29 4.92 -2.85 11.14
C GLU A 29 6.34 -3.36 10.89
N GLY A 30 7.32 -2.80 11.61
CA GLY A 30 8.71 -3.22 11.53
C GLY A 30 9.46 -2.83 12.78
N ASP A 31 10.55 -3.55 13.07
CA ASP A 31 11.35 -3.30 14.26
C ASP A 31 12.04 -1.94 14.18
N GLY A 32 11.88 -1.13 15.23
CA GLY A 32 12.51 0.18 15.34
C GLY A 32 11.96 1.27 14.41
N VAL A 33 10.86 1.01 13.68
CA VAL A 33 10.19 1.98 12.81
C VAL A 33 8.73 2.19 13.19
N ALA A 34 8.20 3.38 12.91
CA ALA A 34 6.79 3.66 13.15
C ALA A 34 5.90 2.83 12.22
N ALA A 35 4.84 2.24 12.76
CA ALA A 35 3.84 1.53 11.97
C ALA A 35 3.23 2.44 10.90
N LEU A 36 3.09 1.92 9.68
CA LEU A 36 2.45 2.61 8.57
C LEU A 36 1.03 2.10 8.40
N LYS A 37 0.01 2.97 8.40
CA LYS A 37 -1.40 2.57 8.36
C LYS A 37 -2.09 3.10 7.11
N VAL A 38 -3.09 2.37 6.60
CA VAL A 38 -4.02 2.92 5.59
C VAL A 38 -4.68 4.18 6.15
N GLY A 39 -4.70 5.25 5.35
CA GLY A 39 -5.14 6.59 5.71
C GLY A 39 -4.06 7.47 6.33
N ALA A 40 -2.86 6.96 6.59
CA ALA A 40 -1.76 7.78 7.09
C ALA A 40 -1.30 8.77 6.00
N ILE A 41 -1.03 10.01 6.40
CA ILE A 41 -0.41 11.04 5.58
C ILE A 41 1.10 10.95 5.76
N VAL A 42 1.80 10.79 4.65
CA VAL A 42 3.25 10.58 4.60
C VAL A 42 3.92 11.60 3.70
N ARG A 43 5.20 11.84 3.94
CA ARG A 43 6.09 12.52 2.99
C ARG A 43 6.97 11.49 2.32
N LEU A 44 6.99 11.51 0.99
CA LEU A 44 7.79 10.56 0.21
C LEU A 44 9.27 10.98 0.19
N ALA A 45 10.15 10.02 0.38
CA ALA A 45 11.58 10.12 0.12
C ALA A 45 11.85 9.63 -1.30
N GLY A 46 12.38 10.52 -2.15
CA GLY A 46 12.90 10.12 -3.44
C GLY A 46 14.23 9.37 -3.31
N ASP A 47 14.68 8.82 -4.43
CA ASP A 47 16.03 8.31 -4.59
C ASP A 47 17.08 9.45 -4.65
N SER A 48 18.34 9.12 -4.92
CA SER A 48 19.42 10.10 -5.08
C SER A 48 19.22 11.07 -6.25
N ARG A 49 18.24 10.82 -7.12
CA ARG A 49 17.84 11.69 -8.24
C ARG A 49 16.61 12.52 -7.88
N GLY A 50 16.07 12.42 -6.66
CA GLY A 50 14.88 13.16 -6.22
C GLY A 50 13.56 12.58 -6.71
N HIS A 51 13.54 11.31 -7.15
CA HIS A 51 12.34 10.70 -7.72
C HIS A 51 11.87 9.51 -6.87
N VAL A 52 10.56 9.39 -6.71
CA VAL A 52 9.96 8.21 -6.08
C VAL A 52 9.61 7.22 -7.19
N PRO A 53 10.03 5.95 -7.08
CA PRO A 53 9.51 4.88 -7.95
C PRO A 53 7.98 4.91 -7.92
N GLY A 54 7.33 4.99 -9.08
CA GLY A 54 5.89 5.30 -9.18
C GLY A 54 5.59 6.68 -9.76
N GLY A 55 6.61 7.53 -9.97
CA GLY A 55 6.50 8.76 -10.77
C GLY A 55 6.16 10.03 -9.98
N LEU A 56 6.02 9.93 -8.66
CA LEU A 56 5.79 11.09 -7.79
C LEU A 56 7.13 11.80 -7.46
N PRO A 57 7.14 13.14 -7.37
CA PRO A 57 8.30 13.88 -6.89
C PRO A 57 8.67 13.52 -5.44
N ALA A 58 9.96 13.63 -5.09
CA ALA A 58 10.36 13.66 -3.68
C ALA A 58 9.64 14.78 -2.90
N ASP A 59 9.53 14.60 -1.59
CA ASP A 59 8.84 15.50 -0.67
C ASP A 59 7.33 15.67 -0.91
N THR A 60 6.76 14.98 -1.89
CA THR A 60 5.31 14.91 -2.10
C THR A 60 4.63 14.38 -0.85
N THR A 61 3.56 15.07 -0.46
CA THR A 61 2.66 14.60 0.59
C THR A 61 1.62 13.68 -0.02
N ALA A 62 1.54 12.45 0.47
CA ALA A 62 0.64 11.42 -0.04
C ALA A 62 -0.10 10.72 1.09
N VAL A 63 -1.20 10.05 0.77
CA VAL A 63 -2.00 9.22 1.67
C VAL A 63 -1.73 7.76 1.37
N VAL A 64 -1.44 6.95 2.38
CA VAL A 64 -1.37 5.50 2.24
C VAL A 64 -2.77 4.96 1.98
N VAL A 65 -2.99 4.32 0.83
CA VAL A 65 -4.31 3.79 0.43
C VAL A 65 -4.36 2.26 0.48
N GLY A 66 -3.23 1.59 0.64
CA GLY A 66 -3.18 0.14 0.76
C GLY A 66 -1.78 -0.42 0.79
N PHE A 67 -1.71 -1.75 0.82
CA PHE A 67 -0.46 -2.52 0.76
C PHE A 67 -0.66 -3.69 -0.18
N LEU A 68 0.37 -4.02 -0.96
CA LEU A 68 0.42 -5.24 -1.76
C LEU A 68 1.34 -6.24 -1.08
N VAL A 69 0.88 -7.50 -1.04
CA VAL A 69 1.74 -8.64 -0.72
C VAL A 69 2.53 -8.94 -1.97
N PRO A 70 3.85 -8.99 -1.92
CA PRO A 70 4.60 -9.46 -3.06
C PRO A 70 4.27 -10.95 -3.28
N ASP A 71 4.03 -11.33 -4.54
CA ASP A 71 3.87 -12.73 -4.88
C ASP A 71 5.15 -13.47 -4.47
N PHE A 72 5.01 -14.39 -3.52
CA PHE A 72 6.11 -15.15 -2.94
C PHE A 72 6.78 -16.00 -4.03
N ALA A 73 7.82 -15.48 -4.66
CA ALA A 73 8.74 -16.32 -5.41
C ALA A 73 9.43 -17.28 -4.42
N PRO A 74 9.49 -18.60 -4.69
CA PRO A 74 10.18 -19.53 -3.80
C PRO A 74 11.65 -19.11 -3.64
N GLY A 75 12.01 -18.61 -2.45
CA GLY A 75 13.37 -18.15 -2.13
C GLY A 75 13.64 -16.65 -2.28
N GLY A 76 12.64 -15.83 -2.61
CA GLY A 76 12.79 -14.37 -2.72
C GLY A 76 12.34 -13.63 -1.46
N CYS A 77 13.24 -12.84 -0.86
CA CYS A 77 12.85 -11.79 0.08
C CYS A 77 12.31 -10.61 -0.74
N THR A 78 11.01 -10.56 -0.97
CA THR A 78 10.39 -9.47 -1.71
C THR A 78 9.93 -8.39 -0.75
N ASP A 79 10.36 -7.16 -1.02
CA ASP A 79 9.92 -5.98 -0.28
C ASP A 79 8.38 -5.85 -0.35
N HIS A 80 7.74 -5.53 0.77
CA HIS A 80 6.34 -5.09 0.75
C HIS A 80 6.20 -3.87 -0.15
N ILE A 81 5.07 -3.72 -0.84
CA ILE A 81 4.77 -2.52 -1.62
C ILE A 81 3.66 -1.75 -0.90
N VAL A 82 3.88 -0.45 -0.71
CA VAL A 82 2.90 0.49 -0.16
C VAL A 82 2.22 1.19 -1.34
N LEU A 83 0.89 1.24 -1.34
CA LEU A 83 0.13 2.06 -2.27
C LEU A 83 -0.10 3.43 -1.65
N VAL A 84 0.28 4.48 -2.36
CA VAL A 84 0.10 5.87 -1.93
C VAL A 84 -0.65 6.68 -2.98
N SER A 85 -1.41 7.69 -2.55
CA SER A 85 -2.10 8.62 -3.45
C SER A 85 -1.83 10.07 -3.08
N ASP A 86 -1.55 10.91 -4.07
CA ASP A 86 -1.47 12.37 -3.94
C ASP A 86 -2.83 13.06 -4.21
N GLY A 87 -3.89 12.29 -4.43
CA GLY A 87 -5.22 12.78 -4.81
C GLY A 87 -5.47 12.82 -6.32
N ALA A 88 -4.44 12.74 -7.15
CA ALA A 88 -4.56 12.68 -8.61
C ALA A 88 -4.26 11.27 -9.15
N ALA A 89 -3.25 10.61 -8.59
CA ALA A 89 -2.82 9.28 -8.98
C ALA A 89 -2.66 8.35 -7.77
N VAL A 90 -2.55 7.05 -8.04
CA VAL A 90 -2.14 6.03 -7.08
C VAL A 90 -0.86 5.40 -7.58
N CYS A 91 0.15 5.34 -6.72
CA CYS A 91 1.49 4.87 -7.05
C CYS A 91 1.94 3.79 -6.07
N GLU A 92 2.71 2.84 -6.59
CA GLU A 92 3.39 1.81 -5.82
C GLU A 92 4.75 2.31 -5.37
N VAL A 93 4.99 2.30 -4.06
CA VAL A 93 6.27 2.73 -3.46
C VAL A 93 6.78 1.67 -2.50
N LYS A 94 8.10 1.56 -2.38
CA LYS A 94 8.71 0.74 -1.33
C LYS A 94 8.59 1.45 0.04
N PRO A 95 8.49 0.71 1.16
CA PRO A 95 8.52 1.29 2.50
C PRO A 95 9.72 2.21 2.74
N ALA A 96 10.89 1.89 2.18
CA ALA A 96 12.10 2.71 2.27
C ALA A 96 11.95 4.10 1.63
N ASN A 97 10.97 4.29 0.74
CA ASN A 97 10.65 5.57 0.12
C ASN A 97 9.62 6.38 0.92
N ILE A 98 9.26 5.94 2.13
CA ILE A 98 8.48 6.73 3.07
C ILE A 98 9.45 7.47 3.99
N GLY A 99 9.66 8.76 3.72
CA GLY A 99 10.64 9.58 4.45
C GLY A 99 10.18 9.99 5.84
N ALA A 100 8.88 10.24 6.00
CA ALA A 100 8.28 10.54 7.31
C ALA A 100 6.78 10.26 7.31
N VAL A 101 6.25 9.84 8.45
CA VAL A 101 4.79 9.87 8.70
C VAL A 101 4.44 11.21 9.32
N LEU A 102 3.66 12.01 8.60
CA LEU A 102 3.24 13.34 9.04
C LEU A 102 2.01 13.29 9.93
N LYS A 103 1.07 12.38 9.62
CA LYS A 103 -0.13 12.15 10.41
C LYS A 103 -0.59 10.70 10.27
N GLN A 104 -0.83 10.03 11.39
CA GLN A 104 -1.43 8.70 11.36
C GLN A 104 -2.93 8.78 11.09
N ALA A 105 -3.47 7.76 10.43
CA ALA A 105 -4.91 7.58 10.35
C ALA A 105 -5.49 7.53 11.77
N PRO A 106 -6.66 8.16 12.02
CA PRO A 106 -7.34 7.99 13.29
C PRO A 106 -7.53 6.50 13.55
N ARG A 107 -7.22 6.05 14.77
CA ARG A 107 -7.43 4.66 15.17
C ARG A 107 -8.91 4.36 14.92
N ALA A 108 -9.21 3.44 14.02
CA ALA A 108 -10.57 2.95 13.88
C ALA A 108 -11.00 2.46 15.26
N LEU A 109 -11.99 3.12 15.86
CA LEU A 109 -12.65 2.66 17.07
C LEU A 109 -13.42 1.40 16.64
N GLY A 110 -12.79 0.25 16.83
CA GLY A 110 -13.43 -1.06 16.78
C GLY A 110 -14.13 -1.36 18.09
#